data_AF-A0A437C5B3-F1
#
_entry.id   AF-A0A437C5B3-F1
#
_cell.length_a   1.000
_cell.length_b   1.000
_cell.length_c   1.000
_cell.angle_alpha   90.00
_cell.angle_beta   90.00
_cell.angle_gamma   90.00
#
_symmetry.space_group_name_H-M   'P 1'
#
loop_
_entity.id
_entity.type
_entity.pdbx_description
1 polymer ?
#
loop_
_entity_poly.entity_id
_entity_poly.type
_entity_poly.pdbx_seq_one_letter_code
_entity_poly.pdbx_strand_id
1 'polypeptide(L)'
;MNTQQWLHRHRFSPFSRLFSSFSGADLLRMSREDLIQICGPADGIRLFNTMKGRCVQPRLTLYVCQQQSRNQTSVKPGAADVYHALYLEKLTLVDLSEKIASLFHISPQQITHIYRQKTPGILIMVTDETVQTFREEASFIISTIRDEGTDAYHVVLK
;
A
#
# COMPACT_ATOMS: atom_id res chain seq x y z
N MET A 1 12.16 -20.77 5.09
CA MET A 1 12.66 -19.40 4.88
C MET A 1 14.17 -19.46 4.75
N ASN A 2 14.73 -19.06 3.61
CA ASN A 2 16.18 -18.90 3.47
C ASN A 2 16.58 -17.54 4.07
N THR A 3 17.33 -17.56 5.18
CA THR A 3 17.72 -16.36 5.96
C THR A 3 18.39 -15.30 5.09
N GLN A 4 19.30 -15.72 4.19
CA GLN A 4 20.11 -14.82 3.38
C GLN A 4 19.27 -14.08 2.32
N GLN A 5 18.39 -14.82 1.63
CA GLN A 5 17.46 -14.21 0.67
C GLN A 5 16.49 -13.24 1.34
N TRP A 6 16.03 -13.58 2.55
CA TRP A 6 15.12 -12.72 3.31
C TRP A 6 15.82 -11.43 3.75
N LEU A 7 17.03 -11.51 4.30
CA LEU A 7 17.82 -10.33 4.68
C LEU A 7 18.06 -9.42 3.48
N HIS A 8 18.37 -10.00 2.31
CA HIS A 8 18.53 -9.23 1.08
C HIS A 8 17.23 -8.51 0.68
N ARG A 9 16.09 -9.22 0.68
CA ARG A 9 14.77 -8.66 0.32
C ARG A 9 14.35 -7.50 1.23
N HIS A 10 14.68 -7.58 2.52
CA HIS A 10 14.30 -6.58 3.51
C HIS A 10 15.39 -5.52 3.77
N ARG A 11 16.38 -5.37 2.87
CA ARG A 11 17.47 -4.37 2.96
C ARG A 11 18.35 -4.52 4.20
N PHE A 12 18.54 -5.76 4.66
CA PHE A 12 19.48 -6.14 5.72
C PHE A 12 20.68 -6.93 5.17
N SER A 13 21.02 -6.74 3.89
CA SER A 13 22.17 -7.39 3.25
C SER A 13 23.52 -7.17 3.97
N PRO A 14 23.80 -6.03 4.65
CA PRO A 14 25.04 -5.89 5.42
C PRO A 14 25.22 -6.93 6.55
N PHE A 15 24.10 -7.44 7.10
CA PHE A 15 24.12 -8.42 8.19
C PHE A 15 24.15 -9.88 7.70
N SER A 16 24.18 -10.10 6.38
CA SER A 16 24.17 -11.43 5.75
C SER A 16 25.29 -12.34 6.30
N ARG A 17 26.52 -11.80 6.40
CA ARG A 17 27.67 -12.55 6.95
C ARG A 17 27.49 -12.87 8.43
N LEU A 18 26.99 -11.91 9.22
CA LEU A 18 26.75 -12.06 10.66
C LEU A 18 25.75 -13.18 10.95
N PHE A 19 24.72 -13.32 10.12
CA PHE A 19 23.68 -14.34 10.26
C PHE A 19 23.86 -15.53 9.30
N SER A 20 25.07 -15.76 8.78
CA SER A 20 25.35 -16.83 7.81
C SER A 20 25.09 -18.23 8.36
N SER A 21 25.29 -18.44 9.66
CA SER A 21 25.04 -19.69 10.37
C SER A 21 23.63 -19.81 10.97
N PHE A 22 22.79 -18.78 10.83
CA PHE A 22 21.46 -18.76 11.44
C PHE A 22 20.42 -19.33 10.47
N SER A 23 19.64 -20.31 10.93
CA SER A 23 18.39 -20.68 10.25
C SER A 23 17.35 -19.57 10.44
N GLY A 24 16.29 -19.58 9.61
CA GLY A 24 15.18 -18.64 9.78
C GLY A 24 14.50 -18.77 11.15
N ALA A 25 14.47 -19.98 11.73
CA ALA A 25 13.93 -20.21 13.06
C ALA A 25 14.82 -19.64 14.18
N ASP A 26 16.15 -19.68 14.01
CA ASP A 26 17.09 -19.09 14.96
C ASP A 26 16.95 -17.58 15.00
N LEU A 27 16.85 -16.95 13.81
CA LEU A 27 16.67 -15.51 13.69
C LEU A 27 15.35 -15.05 14.35
N LEU A 28 14.26 -15.81 14.18
CA LEU A 28 12.96 -15.51 14.80
C LEU A 28 12.93 -15.69 16.32
N ARG A 29 13.84 -16.50 16.88
CA ARG A 29 13.98 -16.74 18.32
C ARG A 29 14.78 -15.67 19.04
N MET A 30 15.55 -14.85 18.31
CA MET A 30 16.33 -13.76 18.89
C MET A 30 15.43 -12.72 19.58
N SER A 31 15.85 -12.27 20.76
CA SER A 31 15.18 -11.17 21.45
C SER A 31 15.49 -9.84 20.78
N ARG A 32 14.73 -8.80 21.14
CA ARG A 32 14.99 -7.44 20.64
C ARG A 32 16.36 -6.97 21.10
N GLU A 33 16.73 -7.29 22.33
CA GLU A 33 17.98 -6.90 22.97
C GLU A 33 19.18 -7.57 22.27
N ASP A 34 19.09 -8.86 21.94
CA ASP A 34 20.15 -9.57 21.21
C ASP A 34 20.44 -8.91 19.85
N LEU A 35 19.38 -8.55 19.13
CA LEU A 35 19.50 -7.93 17.80
C LEU A 35 20.05 -6.50 17.89
N ILE A 36 19.68 -5.75 18.92
CA ILE A 36 20.25 -4.43 19.20
C ILE A 36 21.74 -4.53 19.52
N GLN A 37 22.14 -5.54 20.28
CA GLN A 37 23.54 -5.76 20.62
C GLN A 37 24.38 -6.15 19.40
N ILE A 38 23.83 -6.96 18.48
CA ILE A 38 24.56 -7.43 17.29
C ILE A 38 24.55 -6.40 16.16
N CYS A 39 23.41 -5.77 15.89
CA CYS A 39 23.23 -4.89 14.72
C CYS A 39 23.32 -3.40 15.07
N GLY A 40 23.37 -3.04 16.36
CA GLY A 40 23.22 -1.68 16.84
C GLY A 40 21.76 -1.28 17.06
N PRO A 41 21.49 -0.17 17.78
CA PRO A 41 20.13 0.22 18.19
C PRO A 41 19.16 0.40 17.03
N ALA A 42 19.54 1.14 16.00
CA ALA A 42 18.64 1.46 14.88
C ALA A 42 18.31 0.21 14.04
N ASP A 43 19.34 -0.52 13.59
CA ASP A 43 19.14 -1.68 12.73
C ASP A 43 18.58 -2.89 13.48
N GLY A 44 18.96 -3.09 14.76
CA GLY A 44 18.43 -4.17 15.60
C GLY A 44 16.93 -4.01 15.86
N ILE A 45 16.47 -2.79 16.16
CA ILE A 45 15.02 -2.50 16.28
C ILE A 45 14.30 -2.75 14.96
N ARG A 46 14.85 -2.25 13.84
CA ARG A 46 14.25 -2.42 12.51
C ARG A 46 14.12 -3.90 12.14
N LEU A 47 15.17 -4.68 12.39
CA LEU A 47 15.23 -6.11 12.10
C LEU A 47 14.23 -6.89 12.96
N PHE A 48 14.17 -6.63 14.27
CA PHE A 48 13.20 -7.26 15.18
C PHE A 48 11.75 -7.00 14.75
N ASN A 49 11.40 -5.75 14.44
CA ASN A 49 10.05 -5.39 14.02
C ASN A 49 9.67 -6.04 12.69
N THR A 50 10.61 -6.10 11.74
CA THR A 50 10.40 -6.72 10.42
C THR A 50 10.18 -8.23 10.56
N MET A 51 10.91 -8.89 11.46
CA MET A 51 10.76 -10.33 11.72
C MET A 51 9.48 -10.70 12.45
N LYS A 52 9.07 -9.89 13.43
CA LYS A 52 7.83 -10.13 14.19
C LYS A 52 6.58 -9.74 13.41
N GLY A 53 6.71 -9.37 12.14
CA GLY A 53 5.59 -8.97 11.30
C GLY A 53 4.82 -7.79 11.89
N ARG A 54 5.48 -6.95 12.70
CA ARG A 54 4.84 -5.72 13.19
C ARG A 54 4.66 -4.84 11.96
N CYS A 55 3.43 -4.83 11.43
CA CYS A 55 3.01 -3.83 10.46
C CYS A 55 3.33 -2.48 11.08
N VAL A 56 4.16 -1.70 10.40
CA VAL A 56 4.21 -0.27 10.64
C VAL A 56 2.77 0.19 10.49
N GLN A 57 2.22 0.85 11.52
CA GLN A 57 0.85 1.34 11.43
C GLN A 57 0.72 2.17 10.14
N PRO A 58 -0.38 2.00 9.39
CA PRO A 58 -0.61 2.82 8.21
C PRO A 58 -0.55 4.29 8.63
N ARG A 59 0.10 5.11 7.81
CA ARG A 59 0.14 6.56 8.03
C ARG A 59 -1.20 7.20 7.67
N LEU A 60 -1.98 6.54 6.81
CA LEU A 60 -3.32 6.94 6.43
C LEU A 60 -4.16 5.71 6.06
N THR A 61 -5.37 5.62 6.60
CA THR A 61 -6.40 4.67 6.16
C THR A 61 -7.46 5.39 5.35
N LEU A 62 -7.73 4.91 4.14
CA LEU A 62 -8.81 5.39 3.28
C LEU A 62 -9.82 4.29 3.06
N TYR A 63 -11.09 4.62 2.93
CA TYR A 63 -12.13 3.67 2.53
C TYR A 63 -12.54 3.97 1.08
N VAL A 64 -12.51 2.97 0.21
CA VAL A 64 -12.84 3.18 -1.21
C VAL A 64 -13.82 2.16 -1.73
N CYS A 65 -14.80 2.60 -2.49
CA CYS A 65 -15.71 1.72 -3.23
C CYS A 65 -15.46 1.89 -4.74
N GLN A 66 -15.46 0.79 -5.49
CA GLN A 66 -15.44 0.86 -6.95
C GLN A 66 -16.85 1.17 -7.47
N GLN A 67 -16.97 2.22 -8.29
CA GLN A 67 -18.22 2.52 -8.98
C GLN A 67 -18.57 1.37 -9.95
N GLN A 68 -19.45 0.46 -9.53
CA GLN A 68 -19.95 -0.59 -10.40
C GLN A 68 -20.81 0.06 -11.50
N SER A 69 -20.51 -0.24 -12.77
CA SER A 69 -21.40 0.10 -13.87
C SER A 69 -22.75 -0.55 -13.58
N ARG A 70 -23.83 0.23 -13.49
CA ARG A 70 -25.22 -0.23 -13.26
C ARG A 70 -25.77 -1.16 -14.36
N ASN A 71 -24.93 -1.70 -15.24
CA ASN A 71 -25.29 -2.58 -16.34
C ASN A 71 -25.25 -4.08 -15.98
N GLN A 72 -24.94 -4.46 -14.74
CA GLN A 72 -25.18 -5.83 -14.28
C GLN A 72 -26.59 -5.94 -13.71
N THR A 73 -27.49 -6.51 -14.52
CA THR A 73 -28.88 -6.86 -14.21
C THR A 73 -28.97 -8.00 -13.19
N SER A 74 -28.57 -7.74 -11.96
CA SER A 74 -29.03 -8.51 -10.80
C SER A 74 -28.96 -7.63 -9.56
N VAL A 75 -29.99 -6.82 -9.37
CA VAL A 75 -30.24 -6.14 -8.09
C VAL A 75 -30.56 -7.23 -7.07
N LYS A 76 -29.54 -7.75 -6.39
CA LYS A 76 -29.74 -8.44 -5.12
C LYS A 76 -30.08 -7.37 -4.07
N PRO A 77 -31.20 -7.48 -3.34
CA PRO A 77 -31.48 -6.59 -2.23
C PRO A 77 -30.37 -6.79 -1.19
N GLY A 78 -29.55 -5.76 -0.96
CA GLY A 78 -28.32 -5.84 -0.15
C GLY A 78 -27.02 -5.41 -0.86
N ALA A 79 -27.07 -5.02 -2.14
CA ALA A 79 -25.95 -4.42 -2.87
C ALA A 79 -25.67 -2.98 -2.38
N ALA A 80 -25.27 -2.84 -1.11
CA ALA A 80 -24.61 -1.63 -0.64
C ALA A 80 -23.25 -1.50 -1.32
N ASP A 81 -22.82 -0.27 -1.59
CA ASP A 81 -21.48 0.03 -2.03
C ASP A 81 -20.47 -0.55 -1.03
N VAL A 82 -19.71 -1.56 -1.45
CA VAL A 82 -18.72 -2.24 -0.58
C VAL A 82 -17.43 -1.42 -0.57
N TYR A 83 -17.17 -0.80 0.58
CA TYR A 83 -15.92 -0.07 0.81
C TYR A 83 -14.81 -1.02 1.24
N HIS A 84 -13.63 -0.83 0.65
CA HIS A 84 -12.40 -1.52 0.97
C HIS A 84 -11.43 -0.55 1.64
N ALA A 85 -10.72 -1.01 2.67
CA ALA A 85 -9.69 -0.21 3.31
C ALA A 85 -8.40 -0.20 2.46
N LEU A 86 -7.91 0.99 2.12
CA LEU A 86 -6.58 1.21 1.58
C LEU A 86 -5.67 1.77 2.68
N TYR A 87 -4.60 1.05 2.95
CA TYR A 87 -3.60 1.39 3.94
C TYR A 87 -2.37 1.98 3.26
N LEU A 88 -2.14 3.27 3.44
CA LEU A 88 -0.96 3.95 2.92
C LEU A 88 0.15 3.90 3.97
N GLU A 89 1.29 3.37 3.58
CA GLU A 89 2.52 3.35 4.37
C GLU A 89 3.28 4.69 4.21
N LYS A 90 3.08 5.36 3.07
CA LYS A 90 3.65 6.66 2.72
C LYS A 90 2.55 7.57 2.18
N LEU A 91 2.56 8.83 2.61
CA LEU A 91 1.62 9.85 2.14
C LEU A 91 2.09 10.41 0.79
N THR A 92 2.12 9.55 -0.23
CA THR A 92 2.62 9.85 -1.58
C THR A 92 1.65 9.33 -2.64
N LEU A 93 1.60 9.98 -3.79
CA LEU A 93 0.83 9.58 -4.95
C LEU A 93 1.21 8.18 -5.44
N VAL A 94 2.51 7.82 -5.36
CA VAL A 94 3.00 6.51 -5.78
C VAL A 94 2.38 5.39 -4.94
N ASP A 95 2.46 5.48 -3.61
CA ASP A 95 1.86 4.48 -2.72
C ASP A 95 0.34 4.41 -2.89
N LEU A 96 -0.34 5.56 -3.01
CA LEU A 96 -1.77 5.59 -3.32
C LEU A 96 -2.10 4.85 -4.63
N SER A 97 -1.32 5.12 -5.70
CA SER A 97 -1.48 4.48 -7.00
C SER A 97 -1.27 2.97 -6.93
N GLU A 98 -0.22 2.51 -6.22
CA GLU A 98 0.06 1.08 -6.02
C GLU A 98 -1.08 0.38 -5.28
N LYS A 99 -1.61 0.99 -4.20
CA LYS A 99 -2.72 0.42 -3.43
C LYS A 99 -4.02 0.38 -4.24
N ILE A 100 -4.30 1.40 -5.04
CA ILE A 100 -5.45 1.42 -5.97
C ILE A 100 -5.27 0.38 -7.07
N ALA A 101 -4.14 0.34 -7.75
CA ALA A 101 -3.85 -0.63 -8.80
C ALA A 101 -4.02 -2.08 -8.31
N SER A 102 -3.54 -2.36 -7.09
CA SER A 102 -3.73 -3.64 -6.42
C SER A 102 -5.21 -3.97 -6.18
N LEU A 103 -6.03 -3.00 -5.78
CA LEU A 103 -7.48 -3.19 -5.58
C LEU A 103 -8.18 -3.56 -6.90
N PHE A 104 -7.78 -2.92 -8.00
CA PHE A 104 -8.34 -3.14 -9.33
C PHE A 104 -7.71 -4.32 -10.08
N HIS A 105 -6.71 -5.00 -9.51
CA HIS A 105 -5.95 -6.06 -10.17
C HIS A 105 -5.31 -5.62 -11.50
N ILE A 106 -4.81 -4.37 -11.54
CA ILE A 106 -4.11 -3.79 -12.69
C ILE A 106 -2.66 -3.43 -12.32
N SER A 107 -1.84 -3.16 -13.34
CA SER A 107 -0.48 -2.68 -13.16
C SER A 107 -0.51 -1.19 -12.76
N PRO A 108 0.28 -0.72 -11.77
CA PRO A 108 0.35 0.70 -11.43
C PRO A 108 0.74 1.60 -12.61
N GLN A 109 1.50 1.08 -13.57
CA GLN A 109 1.90 1.78 -14.80
C GLN A 109 0.71 2.05 -15.74
N GLN A 110 -0.39 1.30 -15.60
CA GLN A 110 -1.62 1.58 -16.34
C GLN A 110 -2.39 2.77 -15.74
N ILE A 111 -2.09 3.19 -14.50
CA ILE A 111 -2.68 4.40 -13.91
C ILE A 111 -1.80 5.60 -14.24
N THR A 112 -2.24 6.45 -15.17
CA THR A 112 -1.44 7.62 -15.59
C THR A 112 -1.66 8.81 -14.67
N HIS A 113 -2.91 9.06 -14.26
CA HIS A 113 -3.25 10.17 -13.37
C HIS A 113 -4.34 9.77 -12.39
N ILE A 114 -4.28 10.36 -11.20
CA ILE A 114 -5.34 10.28 -10.20
C ILE A 114 -5.89 11.69 -10.00
N TYR A 115 -7.21 11.82 -10.03
CA TYR A 115 -7.93 13.06 -9.79
C TYR A 115 -8.82 12.93 -8.57
N ARG A 116 -9.01 14.03 -7.85
CA ARG A 116 -10.03 14.18 -6.81
C ARG A 116 -11.12 15.11 -7.34
N GLN A 117 -12.35 14.64 -7.34
CA GLN A 117 -13.50 15.45 -7.73
C GLN A 117 -13.92 16.34 -6.56
N LYS A 118 -13.87 17.66 -6.74
CA LYS A 118 -14.36 18.62 -5.71
C LYS A 118 -15.85 18.89 -5.88
N THR A 119 -16.29 19.07 -7.11
CA THR A 119 -17.69 19.26 -7.52
C THR A 119 -17.88 18.62 -8.90
N PRO A 120 -19.13 18.39 -9.35
CA PRO A 120 -19.40 17.99 -10.74
C PRO A 120 -18.64 18.85 -11.75
N GLY A 121 -17.79 18.22 -12.57
CA GLY A 121 -16.98 18.89 -13.59
C GLY A 121 -15.66 19.51 -13.13
N ILE A 122 -15.35 19.55 -11.83
CA ILE A 122 -14.06 20.06 -11.32
C ILE A 122 -13.20 18.91 -10.79
N LEU A 123 -12.20 18.53 -11.57
CA LEU A 123 -11.20 17.52 -11.24
C LEU A 123 -9.90 18.19 -10.80
N ILE A 124 -9.43 17.85 -9.61
CA ILE A 124 -8.15 18.31 -9.06
C ILE A 124 -7.15 17.18 -9.22
N MET A 125 -6.02 17.42 -9.89
CA MET A 125 -4.95 16.42 -9.99
C MET A 125 -4.36 16.13 -8.61
N VAL A 126 -4.27 14.85 -8.27
CA VAL A 126 -3.70 14.39 -7.00
C VAL A 126 -2.18 14.39 -7.12
N THR A 127 -1.52 15.08 -6.20
CA THR A 127 -0.06 15.09 -5.96
C THR A 127 0.23 14.60 -4.54
N ASP A 128 1.51 14.40 -4.21
CA ASP A 128 1.95 14.05 -2.85
C ASP A 128 1.40 15.02 -1.79
N GLU A 129 1.41 16.33 -2.08
CA GLU A 129 0.86 17.36 -1.19
C GLU A 129 -0.64 17.14 -0.98
N THR A 130 -1.40 16.83 -2.04
CA THR A 130 -2.83 16.57 -1.89
C THR A 130 -3.12 15.30 -1.10
N VAL A 131 -2.31 14.24 -1.24
CA VAL A 131 -2.46 12.99 -0.46
C VAL A 131 -2.25 13.28 1.02
N GLN A 132 -1.28 14.12 1.37
CA GLN A 132 -1.04 14.54 2.76
C GLN A 132 -2.21 15.32 3.38
N THR A 133 -3.08 15.92 2.57
CA THR A 133 -4.28 16.63 3.07
C THR A 133 -5.48 15.73 3.31
N PHE A 134 -5.42 14.44 2.92
CA PHE A 134 -6.52 13.52 3.16
C PHE A 134 -6.68 13.27 4.66
N ARG A 135 -7.94 13.19 5.10
CA ARG A 135 -8.27 12.88 6.49
C ARG A 135 -8.22 11.39 6.71
N GLU A 136 -7.81 10.97 7.90
CA GLU A 136 -7.91 9.58 8.33
C GLU A 136 -9.36 9.10 8.19
N GLU A 137 -9.53 7.89 7.66
CA GLU A 137 -10.82 7.27 7.39
C GLU A 137 -11.71 8.00 6.37
N ALA A 138 -11.13 8.89 5.55
CA ALA A 138 -11.85 9.49 4.43
C ALA A 138 -12.34 8.42 3.44
N SER A 139 -13.56 8.60 2.95
CA SER A 139 -14.22 7.68 2.03
C SER A 139 -14.32 8.26 0.63
N PHE A 140 -14.04 7.45 -0.39
CA PHE A 140 -14.13 7.86 -1.80
C PHE A 140 -14.82 6.80 -2.66
N ILE A 141 -15.57 7.26 -3.66
CA ILE A 141 -16.02 6.39 -4.76
C ILE A 141 -15.00 6.52 -5.89
N ILE A 142 -14.43 5.40 -6.32
CA ILE A 142 -13.47 5.35 -7.42
C ILE A 142 -14.20 5.07 -8.73
N SER A 143 -13.99 5.95 -9.70
CA SER A 143 -14.32 5.69 -11.10
C SER A 143 -13.08 5.77 -11.98
N THR A 144 -13.07 5.01 -13.08
CA THR A 144 -11.98 5.02 -14.05
C THR A 144 -12.44 5.63 -15.38
N ILE A 145 -11.56 6.38 -16.02
CA ILE A 145 -11.73 6.90 -17.38
C ILE A 145 -10.61 6.26 -18.21
N ARG A 146 -10.96 5.47 -19.22
CA ARG A 146 -9.96 4.86 -20.10
C ARG A 146 -9.47 5.89 -21.10
N ASP A 147 -8.17 5.90 -21.35
CA ASP A 147 -7.57 6.74 -22.39
C ASP A 147 -7.84 6.13 -23.78
N GLU A 148 -8.27 6.96 -24.74
CA GLU A 148 -8.65 6.49 -26.07
C GLU A 148 -7.39 6.16 -26.89
N GLY A 149 -7.11 4.87 -27.07
CA GLY A 149 -5.99 4.38 -27.88
C GLY A 149 -4.83 3.78 -27.08
N THR A 150 -4.90 3.78 -25.76
CA THR A 150 -3.94 3.07 -24.89
C THR A 150 -4.69 2.17 -23.90
N ASP A 151 -3.96 1.28 -23.21
CA ASP A 151 -4.52 0.52 -22.08
C ASP A 151 -4.34 1.25 -20.74
N ALA A 152 -4.24 2.57 -20.80
CA ALA A 152 -4.10 3.43 -19.63
C ALA A 152 -5.45 3.89 -19.09
N TYR A 153 -5.47 4.14 -17.79
CA TYR A 153 -6.62 4.59 -17.02
C TYR A 153 -6.27 5.85 -16.24
N HIS A 154 -7.21 6.79 -16.23
CA HIS A 154 -7.27 7.85 -15.25
C HIS A 154 -8.22 7.44 -14.13
N VAL A 155 -7.78 7.60 -12.89
CA VAL A 155 -8.58 7.31 -11.69
C VAL A 155 -9.19 8.60 -11.17
N VAL A 156 -10.47 8.57 -10.79
CA VAL A 156 -11.16 9.70 -10.17
C VAL A 156 -11.73 9.27 -8.83
N LEU A 157 -11.30 9.94 -7.77
CA LEU A 157 -11.78 9.84 -6.39
C LEU A 157 -12.91 10.85 -6.19
N LYS A 158 -14.13 10.38 -5.97
CA LYS A 158 -15.33 11.21 -5.74
C LYS A 158 -15.72 11.26 -4.27
#